data_AF-A0A535RRG9-F1
#
_entry.id   AF-A0A535RRG9-F1
#
_cell.length_a   1.000
_cell.length_b   1.000
_cell.length_c   1.000
_cell.angle_alpha   90.00
_cell.angle_beta   90.00
_cell.angle_gamma   90.00
#
_symmetry.space_group_name_H-M   'P 1'
#
loop_
_entity.id
_entity.type
_entity.pdbx_description
1 polymer ?
#
loop_
_entity_poly.entity_id
_entity_poly.type
_entity_poly.pdbx_seq_one_letter_code
_entity_poly.pdbx_strand_id
1 'polypeptide(L)'
;MAEYMTGILTDSQDGAVYNGHVYDCFLRLLLQDGQTLSIFDPPGPYGPISAELSTGEKYEMVLAVLPIPGSVEYITTASPSLPLDIWQGTIIAPNWIPSTERNFLYVHRYLCDREWLLLSTSYGNLLMNPGELPSSAEKKREIRWRNLRLDLCAVV
;
A
#
# COMPACT_ATOMS: atom_id res chain seq x y z
N MET A 1 -16.14 -8.74 -0.89
CA MET A 1 -15.57 -7.74 -1.83
C MET A 1 -14.27 -7.25 -1.21
N ALA A 2 -13.16 -7.20 -1.94
CA ALA A 2 -11.85 -6.90 -1.33
C ALA A 2 -11.73 -5.40 -1.03
N GLU A 3 -12.00 -4.96 0.20
CA GLU A 3 -11.87 -3.53 0.57
C GLU A 3 -10.39 -3.15 0.65
N TYR A 4 -9.96 -2.16 -0.12
CA TYR A 4 -8.61 -1.60 0.04
C TYR A 4 -8.55 -0.71 1.28
N MET A 5 -7.36 -0.20 1.56
CA MET A 5 -7.12 0.62 2.73
C MET A 5 -8.00 1.87 2.71
N THR A 6 -8.77 2.06 3.77
CA THR A 6 -9.75 3.15 3.84
C THR A 6 -9.46 4.03 5.04
N GLY A 7 -9.44 5.34 4.84
CA GLY A 7 -9.21 6.30 5.93
C GLY A 7 -9.51 7.74 5.53
N ILE A 8 -9.34 8.65 6.49
CA ILE A 8 -9.50 10.10 6.28
C ILE A 8 -8.13 10.68 5.93
N LEU A 9 -8.03 11.39 4.81
CA LEU A 9 -6.81 12.11 4.46
C LEU A 9 -6.67 13.33 5.38
N THR A 10 -5.71 13.31 6.29
CA THR A 10 -5.53 14.37 7.30
C THR A 10 -4.50 15.42 6.91
N ASP A 11 -3.59 15.07 6.00
CA ASP A 11 -2.50 15.94 5.60
C ASP A 11 -2.03 15.54 4.18
N SER A 12 -1.62 16.54 3.40
CA SER A 12 -1.03 16.40 2.08
C SER A 12 0.02 17.47 1.90
N GLN A 13 1.29 17.08 1.97
CA GLN A 13 2.43 18.00 1.92
C GLN A 13 3.27 17.74 0.67
N ASP A 14 3.47 18.80 -0.11
CA ASP A 14 4.38 18.77 -1.26
C ASP A 14 5.84 18.91 -0.79
N GLY A 15 6.75 18.20 -1.44
CA GLY A 15 8.21 18.34 -1.26
C GLY A 15 8.74 17.75 0.06
N ALA A 16 8.16 16.65 0.54
CA ALA A 16 8.58 16.02 1.79
C ALA A 16 9.94 15.31 1.64
N VAL A 17 10.86 15.56 2.57
CA VAL A 17 12.15 14.88 2.62
C VAL A 17 12.05 13.66 3.54
N TYR A 18 12.27 12.46 3.01
CA TYR A 18 12.33 11.23 3.79
C TYR A 18 13.60 10.45 3.48
N ASN A 19 14.36 10.08 4.52
CA ASN A 19 15.68 9.43 4.41
C ASN A 19 16.67 10.13 3.43
N GLY A 20 16.64 11.47 3.35
CA GLY A 20 17.54 12.23 2.47
C GLY A 20 17.11 12.29 1.00
N HIS A 21 15.95 11.74 0.65
CA HIS A 21 15.34 11.86 -0.67
C HIS A 21 14.16 12.84 -0.62
N VAL A 22 14.07 13.73 -1.62
CA VAL A 22 12.89 14.58 -1.82
C VAL A 22 11.85 13.74 -2.54
N TYR A 23 10.70 13.56 -1.90
CA TYR A 23 9.52 12.95 -2.49
C TYR A 23 8.52 14.05 -2.81
N ASP A 24 7.81 13.90 -3.92
CA ASP A 24 6.97 14.97 -4.44
C ASP A 24 5.77 15.25 -3.54
N CYS A 25 5.08 14.22 -3.02
CA CYS A 25 3.99 14.42 -2.06
C CYS A 25 3.96 13.36 -0.95
N PHE A 26 3.69 13.80 0.27
CA PHE A 26 3.54 12.98 1.47
C PHE A 26 2.16 13.16 2.08
N LEU A 27 1.47 12.04 2.27
CA LEU A 27 0.09 11.98 2.74
C LEU A 27 0.02 11.32 4.11
N ARG A 28 -0.90 11.82 4.94
CA ARG A 28 -1.26 11.16 6.21
C ARG A 28 -2.69 10.66 6.18
N LEU A 29 -2.87 9.36 6.30
CA LEU A 29 -4.17 8.71 6.31
C LEU A 29 -4.51 8.26 7.74
N LEU A 30 -5.60 8.78 8.31
CA LEU A 30 -6.13 8.35 9.60
C LEU A 30 -7.09 7.16 9.38
N LEU A 31 -6.72 6.01 9.92
CA LEU A 31 -7.53 4.79 9.89
C LEU A 31 -8.62 4.80 10.96
N GLN A 32 -9.56 3.87 10.85
CA GLN A 32 -10.72 3.78 11.76
C GLN A 32 -10.33 3.48 13.22
N ASP A 33 -9.21 2.81 13.44
CA ASP A 33 -8.69 2.48 14.77
C ASP A 33 -7.86 3.63 15.39
N GLY A 34 -7.76 4.76 14.70
CA GLY A 34 -6.97 5.93 15.11
C GLY A 34 -5.50 5.88 14.71
N GLN A 35 -5.03 4.79 14.09
CA GLN A 35 -3.67 4.75 13.57
C GLN A 35 -3.52 5.72 12.38
N THR A 36 -2.39 6.42 12.33
CA THR A 36 -2.03 7.25 11.17
C THR A 36 -0.98 6.56 10.33
N LEU A 37 -1.24 6.43 9.04
CA LEU A 37 -0.28 5.91 8.07
C LEU A 37 0.35 7.03 7.27
N SER A 38 1.63 6.86 7.00
CA SER A 38 2.41 7.70 6.10
C SER A 38 2.43 7.06 4.72
N ILE A 39 1.91 7.78 3.73
CA ILE A 39 1.79 7.32 2.35
C ILE A 39 2.55 8.29 1.46
N PHE A 40 3.31 7.75 0.52
CA PHE A 40 4.04 8.53 -0.47
C PHE A 40 3.27 8.49 -1.77
N ASP A 41 3.15 9.63 -2.42
CA ASP A 41 2.59 9.69 -3.77
C ASP A 41 3.71 9.99 -4.76
N PRO A 42 4.20 8.97 -5.48
CA PRO A 42 5.28 9.15 -6.44
C PRO A 42 4.81 9.98 -7.65
N PRO A 43 5.73 10.65 -8.35
CA PRO A 43 5.37 11.41 -9.54
C PRO A 43 4.88 10.48 -10.66
N GLY A 44 3.66 10.72 -11.12
CA GLY A 44 3.10 10.08 -12.31
C GLY A 44 3.34 10.90 -13.58
N PRO A 45 3.04 10.34 -14.76
CA PRO A 45 3.12 11.08 -16.03
C PRO A 45 2.20 12.31 -16.10
N TYR A 46 1.21 12.40 -15.20
CA TYR A 46 0.27 13.52 -15.09
C TYR A 46 0.39 14.28 -13.76
N GLY A 47 1.49 14.08 -13.03
CA GLY A 47 1.66 14.60 -11.66
C GLY A 47 1.24 13.60 -10.57
N PRO A 48 1.33 14.00 -9.30
CA PRO A 48 0.87 13.19 -8.16
C PRO A 48 -0.67 13.12 -8.13
N ILE A 49 -1.21 11.98 -7.72
CA ILE A 49 -2.65 11.78 -7.51
C ILE A 49 -3.19 12.74 -6.42
N SER A 50 -2.38 13.04 -5.41
CA SER A 50 -2.71 13.85 -4.25
C SER A 50 -3.05 15.31 -4.59
N ALA A 51 -2.63 15.81 -5.75
CA ALA A 51 -2.97 17.15 -6.20
C ALA A 51 -4.49 17.37 -6.33
N GLU A 52 -5.24 16.29 -6.56
CA GLU A 52 -6.71 16.31 -6.72
C GLU A 52 -7.46 15.86 -5.45
N LEU A 53 -6.74 15.54 -4.37
CA LEU A 53 -7.34 15.05 -3.12
C LEU A 53 -7.49 16.19 -2.10
N SER A 54 -8.60 16.18 -1.37
CA SER A 54 -8.90 17.16 -0.33
C SER A 54 -8.68 16.56 1.06
N THR A 55 -8.00 17.30 1.93
CA THR A 55 -7.87 16.91 3.34
C THR A 55 -9.23 16.99 4.05
N GLY A 56 -9.48 16.09 4.99
CA GLY A 56 -10.75 15.95 5.71
C GLY A 56 -11.70 14.92 5.08
N GLU A 57 -11.45 14.51 3.85
CA GLU A 57 -12.28 13.55 3.12
C GLU A 57 -11.82 12.10 3.33
N LYS A 58 -12.79 11.17 3.19
CA LYS A 58 -12.55 9.73 3.32
C LYS A 58 -12.30 9.11 1.94
N TYR A 59 -11.22 8.34 1.83
CA TYR A 59 -10.82 7.68 0.59
C TYR A 59 -10.59 6.17 0.79
N GLU A 60 -10.88 5.38 -0.24
CA GLU A 60 -10.39 4.01 -0.40
C GLU A 60 -9.17 4.06 -1.34
N MET A 61 -7.99 3.73 -0.80
CA MET A 61 -6.70 3.88 -1.48
C MET A 61 -6.08 2.51 -1.78
N VAL A 62 -5.65 2.33 -3.02
CA VAL A 62 -4.81 1.19 -3.42
C VAL A 62 -3.36 1.56 -3.16
N LEU A 63 -2.73 0.85 -2.23
CA LEU A 63 -1.35 1.12 -1.81
C LEU A 63 -0.43 -0.05 -2.14
N ALA A 64 0.77 0.24 -2.62
CA ALA A 64 1.84 -0.72 -2.76
C ALA A 64 2.81 -0.63 -1.58
N VAL A 65 3.18 -1.77 -1.02
CA VAL A 65 4.17 -1.86 0.04
C VAL A 65 5.56 -2.05 -0.57
N LEU A 66 6.51 -1.27 -0.05
CA LEU A 66 7.93 -1.42 -0.34
C LEU A 66 8.59 -1.91 0.96
N PRO A 67 8.81 -3.22 1.11
CA PRO A 67 9.40 -3.76 2.32
C PRO A 67 10.90 -3.41 2.40
N ILE A 68 11.47 -3.50 3.60
CA ILE A 68 12.93 -3.51 3.75
C ILE A 68 13.46 -4.74 3.00
N PRO A 69 14.48 -4.59 2.12
CA PRO A 69 15.02 -5.72 1.36
C PRO A 69 15.39 -6.91 2.25
N GLY A 70 14.90 -8.10 1.91
CA GLY A 70 15.14 -9.33 2.67
C GLY A 70 14.36 -9.45 3.98
N SER A 71 13.44 -8.52 4.30
CA SER A 71 12.61 -8.60 5.51
C SER A 71 11.34 -9.45 5.37
N VAL A 72 10.99 -9.84 4.15
CA VAL A 72 9.77 -10.61 3.87
C VAL A 72 10.02 -12.08 4.19
N GLU A 73 9.21 -12.64 5.08
CA GLU A 73 9.28 -14.04 5.50
C GLU A 73 7.91 -14.72 5.45
N TYR A 74 7.90 -16.01 5.13
CA TYR A 74 6.71 -16.84 5.30
C TYR A 74 6.57 -17.23 6.77
N ILE A 75 5.36 -17.08 7.31
CA ILE A 75 5.04 -17.47 8.68
C ILE A 75 3.96 -18.56 8.69
N THR A 76 3.97 -19.38 9.73
CA THR A 76 2.96 -20.43 9.96
C THR A 76 1.96 -20.06 11.05
N THR A 77 2.28 -19.05 11.85
CA THR A 77 1.44 -18.56 12.94
C THR A 77 1.44 -17.03 12.99
N ALA A 78 0.24 -16.45 12.90
CA ALA A 78 0.04 -15.03 13.18
C ALA A 78 0.52 -14.71 14.60
N SER A 79 1.24 -13.60 14.75
CA SER A 79 1.62 -13.12 16.08
C SER A 79 0.55 -12.14 16.57
N PRO A 80 0.04 -12.30 17.82
CA PRO A 80 -1.03 -11.46 18.34
C PRO A 80 -0.57 -10.04 18.70
N SER A 81 0.73 -9.85 18.93
CA SER A 81 1.33 -8.55 19.18
C SER A 81 2.55 -8.38 18.28
N LEU A 82 2.40 -7.55 17.26
CA LEU A 82 3.51 -7.15 16.40
C LEU A 82 4.07 -5.80 16.88
N PRO A 83 5.40 -5.60 16.83
CA PRO A 83 5.99 -4.27 16.90
C PRO A 83 5.39 -3.34 15.84
N LEU A 84 5.38 -2.03 16.10
CA LEU A 84 4.76 -1.00 15.26
C LEU A 84 5.25 -0.99 13.79
N ASP A 85 6.47 -1.45 13.54
CA ASP A 85 7.10 -1.46 12.22
C ASP A 85 6.98 -2.81 11.49
N ILE A 86 6.37 -3.82 12.13
CA ILE A 86 6.18 -5.15 11.55
C ILE A 86 4.74 -5.31 11.10
N TRP A 87 4.58 -5.70 9.85
CA TRP A 87 3.29 -5.97 9.23
C TRP A 87 3.13 -7.46 8.97
N GLN A 88 1.88 -7.92 9.01
CA GLN A 88 1.52 -9.27 8.60
C GLN A 88 0.27 -9.24 7.73
N GLY A 89 0.15 -10.25 6.88
CA GLY A 89 -0.98 -10.37 5.99
C GLY A 89 -0.99 -11.70 5.26
N THR A 90 -2.11 -11.97 4.61
CA THR A 90 -2.33 -13.21 3.86
C THR A 90 -2.34 -12.91 2.37
N ILE A 91 -1.62 -13.68 1.58
CA ILE A 91 -1.68 -13.62 0.11
C ILE A 91 -3.07 -14.11 -0.34
N ILE A 92 -3.90 -13.21 -0.86
CA ILE A 92 -5.25 -13.56 -1.34
C ILE A 92 -5.32 -13.69 -2.86
N ALA A 93 -4.43 -13.02 -3.60
CA ALA A 93 -4.23 -13.23 -5.03
C ALA A 93 -2.73 -13.09 -5.37
N PRO A 94 -2.07 -14.16 -5.86
CA PRO A 94 -0.65 -14.12 -6.20
C PRO A 94 -0.35 -13.43 -7.54
N ASN A 95 -1.35 -13.34 -8.43
CA ASN A 95 -1.20 -12.74 -9.76
C ASN A 95 -2.33 -11.70 -9.95
N TRP A 96 -2.43 -10.76 -9.03
CA TRP A 96 -3.42 -9.69 -9.10
C TRP A 96 -3.05 -8.72 -10.23
N ILE A 97 -4.07 -8.31 -10.98
CA ILE A 97 -4.02 -7.24 -11.97
C ILE A 97 -5.18 -6.28 -11.69
N PRO A 98 -5.02 -4.97 -11.97
CA PRO A 98 -6.12 -4.02 -11.84
C PRO A 98 -7.26 -4.46 -12.75
N SER A 99 -8.39 -4.89 -12.16
CA SER A 99 -9.55 -5.27 -12.96
C SER A 99 -10.19 -4.03 -13.56
N THR A 100 -10.71 -4.16 -14.78
CA THR A 100 -11.50 -3.12 -15.44
C THR A 100 -12.88 -2.92 -14.80
N GLU A 101 -13.26 -3.74 -13.81
CA GLU A 101 -14.57 -3.68 -13.16
C GLU A 101 -14.63 -2.72 -11.97
N ARG A 102 -13.48 -2.25 -11.46
CA ARG A 102 -13.45 -1.16 -10.47
C ARG A 102 -13.19 0.18 -11.17
N ASN A 103 -14.04 1.14 -10.87
CA ASN A 103 -13.87 2.53 -11.31
C ASN A 103 -12.79 3.19 -10.48
N PHE A 104 -11.52 3.01 -10.83
CA PHE A 104 -10.45 3.83 -10.24
C PHE A 104 -10.62 5.27 -10.72
N LEU A 105 -10.74 6.21 -9.77
CA LEU A 105 -10.81 7.64 -10.04
C LEU A 105 -9.48 8.16 -10.58
N TYR A 106 -8.39 7.71 -9.96
CA TYR A 106 -7.02 8.08 -10.31
C TYR A 106 -6.12 6.85 -10.24
N VAL A 107 -5.17 6.71 -11.16
CA VAL A 107 -4.29 5.53 -11.24
C VAL A 107 -2.89 5.89 -11.76
N HIS A 108 -1.88 5.36 -11.09
CA HIS A 108 -0.50 5.38 -11.57
C HIS A 108 -0.29 4.30 -12.65
N ARG A 109 0.38 4.67 -13.74
CA ARG A 109 0.61 3.75 -14.88
C ARG A 109 1.33 2.47 -14.49
N TYR A 110 2.30 2.55 -13.56
CA TYR A 110 3.06 1.39 -13.11
C TYR A 110 2.22 0.33 -12.39
N LEU A 111 1.00 0.67 -11.95
CA LEU A 111 0.04 -0.29 -11.42
C LEU A 111 -0.45 -1.25 -12.51
N CYS A 112 -0.63 -0.73 -13.73
CA CYS A 112 -1.16 -1.45 -14.89
C CYS A 112 -0.11 -2.25 -15.66
N ASP A 113 1.16 -1.87 -15.55
CA ASP A 113 2.25 -2.44 -16.36
C ASP A 113 2.80 -3.78 -15.82
N ARG A 114 2.29 -4.30 -14.68
CA ARG A 114 2.81 -5.51 -14.02
C ARG A 114 1.76 -6.25 -13.20
N GLU A 115 2.05 -7.52 -12.93
CA GLU A 115 1.32 -8.33 -11.95
C GLU A 115 1.76 -7.98 -10.51
N TRP A 116 0.83 -8.07 -9.58
CA TRP A 116 1.06 -7.80 -8.16
C TRP A 116 0.57 -8.95 -7.28
N LEU A 117 1.10 -9.00 -6.07
CA LEU A 117 0.47 -9.73 -4.98
C LEU A 117 -0.61 -8.85 -4.36
N LEU A 118 -1.80 -9.39 -4.14
CA LEU A 118 -2.80 -8.80 -3.26
C LEU A 118 -2.71 -9.45 -1.88
N LEU A 119 -2.43 -8.64 -0.87
CA LEU A 119 -2.28 -9.02 0.52
C LEU A 119 -3.46 -8.51 1.34
N SER A 120 -4.10 -9.38 2.12
CA SER A 120 -5.11 -8.98 3.11
C SER A 120 -4.43 -8.73 4.45
N THR A 121 -4.61 -7.54 5.02
CA THR A 121 -4.12 -7.17 6.36
C THR A 121 -5.30 -6.83 7.27
N SER A 122 -5.03 -6.54 8.55
CA SER A 122 -6.05 -6.02 9.47
C SER A 122 -6.58 -4.64 9.08
N TYR A 123 -5.87 -3.91 8.22
CA TYR A 123 -6.17 -2.53 7.82
C TYR A 123 -6.76 -2.42 6.40
N GLY A 124 -7.05 -3.56 5.77
CA GLY A 124 -7.49 -3.64 4.38
C GLY A 124 -6.45 -4.29 3.48
N ASN A 125 -6.72 -4.25 2.17
CA ASN A 125 -5.86 -4.89 1.19
C ASN A 125 -4.74 -3.98 0.69
N LEU A 126 -3.56 -4.57 0.50
CA LEU A 126 -2.34 -3.93 0.01
C LEU A 126 -1.75 -4.69 -1.16
N LEU A 127 -0.98 -4.00 -1.99
CA LEU A 127 -0.21 -4.60 -3.07
C LEU A 127 1.25 -4.81 -2.67
N MET A 128 1.87 -5.88 -3.16
CA MET A 128 3.31 -6.11 -3.03
C MET A 128 3.86 -6.62 -4.36
N ASN A 129 5.08 -6.23 -4.71
CA ASN A 129 5.75 -6.78 -5.87
C ASN A 129 6.08 -8.27 -5.63
N PRO A 130 5.71 -9.20 -6.53
CA PRO A 130 6.03 -10.62 -6.38
C PRO A 130 7.52 -10.92 -6.19
N GLY A 131 8.40 -10.07 -6.72
CA GLY A 131 9.86 -10.19 -6.59
C GLY A 131 10.39 -9.95 -5.16
N GLU A 132 9.57 -9.45 -4.24
CA GLU A 132 9.96 -9.28 -2.82
C GLU A 132 9.89 -10.59 -2.03
N LEU A 133 9.21 -11.62 -2.56
CA LEU A 133 9.08 -12.90 -1.88
C LEU A 133 10.36 -13.74 -2.04
N PRO A 134 10.74 -14.51 -1.00
CA PRO A 134 11.89 -15.40 -1.07
C PRO A 134 11.68 -16.60 -2.01
N SER A 135 10.42 -16.92 -2.33
CA SER A 135 10.03 -17.99 -3.27
C SER A 135 8.65 -17.71 -3.87
N SER A 136 8.20 -18.58 -4.78
CA SER A 136 6.92 -18.45 -5.49
C SER A 136 5.74 -18.14 -4.56
N ALA A 137 4.98 -17.11 -4.92
CA ALA A 137 3.78 -16.71 -4.21
C ALA A 137 2.71 -17.80 -4.25
N GLU A 138 2.18 -18.16 -3.08
CA GLU A 138 1.07 -19.11 -2.97
C GLU A 138 -0.11 -18.48 -2.24
N LYS A 139 -1.31 -18.66 -2.80
CA LYS A 139 -2.54 -18.17 -2.20
C LYS A 139 -2.76 -18.80 -0.81
N LYS A 140 -3.34 -18.02 0.11
CA LYS A 140 -3.57 -18.34 1.53
C LYS A 140 -2.31 -18.48 2.39
N ARG A 141 -1.12 -18.23 1.85
CA ARG A 141 0.07 -18.15 2.70
C ARG A 141 0.09 -16.84 3.47
N GLU A 142 0.50 -16.95 4.74
CA GLU A 142 0.79 -15.80 5.57
C GLU A 142 2.23 -15.36 5.38
N ILE A 143 2.41 -14.05 5.28
CA ILE A 143 3.72 -13.43 5.22
C ILE A 143 3.82 -12.34 6.28
N ARG A 144 5.04 -12.11 6.72
CA ARG A 144 5.42 -11.01 7.60
C ARG A 144 6.52 -10.22 6.93
N TRP A 145 6.50 -8.91 7.12
CA TRP A 145 7.52 -8.04 6.57
C TRP A 145 7.68 -6.77 7.40
N ARG A 146 8.82 -6.09 7.23
CA ARG A 146 9.02 -4.73 7.74
C ARG A 146 8.84 -3.77 6.60
N ASN A 147 7.98 -2.77 6.79
CA ASN A 147 7.72 -1.78 5.76
C ASN A 147 8.76 -0.67 5.80
N LEU A 148 9.37 -0.39 4.66
CA LEU A 148 10.14 0.84 4.48
C LEU A 148 9.22 1.99 4.05
N ARG A 149 8.23 1.70 3.20
CA ARG A 149 7.41 2.72 2.52
C ARG A 149 6.09 2.15 2.00
N LEU A 150 5.07 3.01 1.93
CA LEU A 150 3.79 2.76 1.26
C LEU A 150 3.61 3.77 0.12
N ASP A 151 3.35 3.28 -1.08
CA ASP A 151 3.11 4.11 -2.27
C ASP A 151 1.64 4.11 -2.66
N LEU A 152 1.06 5.30 -2.81
CA LEU A 152 -0.25 5.48 -3.42
C LEU A 152 -0.18 5.04 -4.88
N CYS A 153 -1.04 4.12 -5.28
CA CYS A 153 -1.10 3.61 -6.64
C CYS A 153 -2.40 3.99 -7.35
N ALA A 154 -3.51 4.03 -6.62
CA ALA A 154 -4.80 4.45 -7.14
C ALA A 154 -5.75 4.86 -6.01
N VAL A 155 -6.82 5.58 -6.38
CA VAL A 155 -7.98 5.86 -5.52
C VAL A 155 -9.21 5.25 -6.19
N VAL A 156 -10.06 4.59 -5.39
CA VAL A 156 -11.33 3.97 -5.82
C VAL A 156 -12.49 4.94 -5.66
#